data_AF-A0A8F3ERB4-F1
#
_entry.id   AF-A0A8F3ERB4-F1
#
_cell.length_a   1.000
_cell.length_b   1.000
_cell.length_c   1.000
_cell.angle_alpha   90.00
_cell.angle_beta   90.00
_cell.angle_gamma   90.00
#
_symmetry.space_group_name_H-M   'P 1'
#
loop_
_entity.id
_entity.type
_entity.pdbx_description
1 polymer ?
#
loop_
_entity_poly.entity_id
_entity_poly.type
_entity_poly.pdbx_seq_one_letter_code
_entity_poly.pdbx_strand_id
1 'polypeptide(L)'
;MKRIVGLLIVTISILFISGCSQANLADRLQENDWNVVSTKGDAYTASFSDTTVTTGIAGFTAGQQYTINEDNNELSFYKDNTNGEQEVASTYIVKEVEDSDELKLESANDETKEEYGDLTLSPIENETKQ
;
A
#
# COMPACT_ATOMS: atom_id res chain seq x y z
N MET A 1 40.22 21.39 -23.66
CA MET A 1 39.09 21.70 -22.75
C MET A 1 38.00 20.65 -22.94
N LYS A 2 37.79 19.78 -21.95
CA LYS A 2 36.56 18.99 -21.81
C LYS A 2 36.24 18.98 -20.31
N ARG A 3 35.23 19.74 -19.92
CA ARG A 3 34.80 19.86 -18.52
C ARG A 3 33.96 18.63 -18.20
N ILE A 4 34.47 17.77 -17.33
CA ILE A 4 33.66 16.73 -16.71
C ILE A 4 32.88 17.46 -15.60
N VAL A 5 31.62 17.78 -15.88
CA VAL A 5 30.69 18.25 -14.86
C VAL A 5 30.22 17.00 -14.13
N GLY A 6 30.89 16.68 -13.01
CA GLY A 6 30.45 15.62 -12.11
C GLY A 6 29.10 16.00 -11.52
N LEU A 7 28.07 15.20 -11.83
CA LEU A 7 26.74 15.33 -11.26
C LEU A 7 26.82 14.87 -9.80
N LEU A 8 26.90 15.83 -8.87
CA LEU A 8 26.90 15.58 -7.43
C LEU A 8 25.45 15.26 -7.01
N ILE A 9 25.11 13.97 -6.92
CA ILE A 9 23.81 13.54 -6.39
C ILE A 9 23.87 13.72 -4.87
N VAL A 10 23.30 14.83 -4.39
CA VAL A 10 23.10 15.09 -2.97
C VAL A 10 21.94 14.20 -2.53
N THR A 11 22.22 13.09 -1.86
CA THR A 11 21.22 12.32 -1.12
C THR A 11 20.87 13.11 0.13
N ILE A 12 19.76 13.86 0.08
CA ILE A 12 19.14 14.44 1.26
C ILE A 12 18.52 13.28 2.05
N SER A 13 19.21 12.83 3.08
CA SER A 13 18.67 11.93 4.09
C SER A 13 17.78 12.75 5.01
N ILE A 14 16.47 12.73 4.78
CA ILE A 14 15.52 13.37 5.69
C ILE A 14 15.29 12.41 6.85
N LEU A 15 15.95 12.69 7.97
CA LEU A 15 15.62 12.09 9.26
C LEU A 15 14.29 12.70 9.72
N PHE A 16 13.18 12.01 9.45
CA PHE A 16 11.91 12.32 10.09
C PHE A 16 11.87 11.63 11.45
N ILE A 17 11.97 12.43 12.49
CA ILE A 17 11.69 12.03 13.86
C ILE A 17 10.18 12.18 14.02
N SER A 18 9.40 11.15 13.69
CA SER A 18 7.99 11.05 14.08
C SER A 18 7.93 10.51 15.50
N GLY A 19 7.30 11.27 16.38
CA GLY A 19 7.11 10.89 17.78
C GLY A 19 6.29 9.61 17.89
N CYS A 20 6.75 8.68 18.73
CA CYS A 20 5.98 7.51 19.11
C CYS A 20 4.65 7.92 19.76
N SER A 21 3.54 7.71 19.05
CA SER A 21 2.21 7.60 19.64
C SER A 21 1.30 6.82 18.68
N GLN A 22 1.29 5.49 18.79
CA GLN A 22 0.66 4.52 17.86
C GLN A 22 1.17 4.65 16.42
N ALA A 23 1.73 3.57 15.86
CA ALA A 23 2.06 3.55 14.43
C ALA A 23 0.78 3.86 13.65
N ASN A 24 0.78 4.91 12.84
CA ASN A 24 -0.39 5.24 12.04
C ASN A 24 -0.55 4.18 10.94
N LEU A 25 -1.72 4.14 10.29
CA LEU A 25 -2.02 3.11 9.29
C LEU A 25 -0.97 3.08 8.16
N ALA A 26 -0.42 4.24 7.78
CA ALA A 26 0.64 4.33 6.78
C ALA A 26 1.91 3.58 7.22
N ASP A 27 2.42 3.85 8.43
CA ASP A 27 3.60 3.17 8.99
C ASP A 27 3.38 1.65 8.99
N ARG A 28 2.22 1.18 9.48
CA ARG A 28 1.90 -0.25 9.54
C ARG A 28 1.91 -0.92 8.16
N LEU A 29 1.27 -0.29 7.17
CA LEU A 29 1.22 -0.79 5.80
C LEU A 29 2.62 -0.84 5.16
N GLN A 30 3.48 0.13 5.46
CA GLN A 30 4.82 0.27 4.87
C GLN A 30 5.91 -0.55 5.58
N GLU A 31 5.71 -0.92 6.85
CA GLU A 31 6.63 -1.78 7.60
C GLU A 31 6.63 -3.24 7.14
N ASN A 32 5.59 -3.67 6.41
CA ASN A 32 5.38 -5.05 6.00
C ASN A 32 5.16 -5.18 4.49
N ASP A 33 5.63 -6.30 3.94
CA ASP A 33 5.06 -6.83 2.71
C ASP A 33 3.88 -7.73 3.09
N TRP A 34 2.85 -7.79 2.24
CA TRP A 34 1.57 -8.40 2.59
C TRP A 34 1.21 -9.52 1.64
N ASN A 35 0.72 -10.63 2.18
CA ASN A 35 -0.17 -11.53 1.47
C ASN A 35 -1.57 -10.91 1.48
N VAL A 36 -2.18 -10.81 0.31
CA VAL A 36 -3.54 -10.30 0.13
C VAL A 36 -4.43 -11.43 -0.34
N VAL A 37 -5.54 -11.63 0.35
CA VAL A 37 -6.59 -12.56 -0.04
C VAL A 37 -7.92 -11.81 -0.15
N SER A 38 -8.54 -11.89 -1.32
CA SER A 38 -9.88 -11.38 -1.55
C SER A 38 -10.94 -12.45 -1.24
N THR A 39 -12.08 -12.01 -0.71
CA THR A 39 -13.31 -12.83 -0.64
C THR A 39 -13.84 -13.31 -1.99
N LYS A 40 -13.36 -12.74 -3.11
CA LYS A 40 -13.65 -13.17 -4.48
C LYS A 40 -12.77 -14.34 -4.95
N GLY A 41 -11.78 -14.73 -4.15
CA GLY A 41 -10.90 -15.86 -4.42
C GLY A 41 -9.53 -15.49 -5.01
N ASP A 42 -9.26 -14.20 -5.21
CA ASP A 42 -7.95 -13.73 -5.66
C ASP A 42 -6.94 -13.74 -4.52
N ALA A 43 -5.70 -14.09 -4.84
CA ALA A 43 -4.57 -14.07 -3.92
C ALA A 43 -3.33 -13.50 -4.60
N TYR A 44 -2.67 -12.56 -3.94
CA TYR A 44 -1.51 -11.84 -4.47
C TYR A 44 -0.66 -11.24 -3.35
N THR A 45 0.50 -10.68 -3.67
CA THR A 45 1.30 -9.94 -2.69
C THR A 45 1.16 -8.44 -2.88
N ALA A 46 1.37 -7.65 -1.84
CA ALA A 46 1.37 -6.19 -1.89
C ALA A 46 2.49 -5.60 -1.05
N SER A 47 3.10 -4.51 -1.53
CA SER A 47 4.12 -3.74 -0.81
C SER A 47 3.78 -2.26 -0.94
N PHE A 48 3.70 -1.55 0.18
CA PHE A 48 3.30 -0.14 0.23
C PHE A 48 4.51 0.77 0.39
N SER A 49 4.56 1.82 -0.43
CA SER A 49 5.44 2.98 -0.30
C SER A 49 4.61 4.22 0.00
N ASP A 50 5.21 5.40 0.10
CA ASP A 50 4.51 6.66 0.45
C ASP A 50 3.22 6.93 -0.35
N THR A 51 3.21 6.63 -1.65
CA THR A 51 2.04 6.90 -2.53
C THR A 51 1.64 5.74 -3.42
N THR A 52 2.48 4.69 -3.48
CA THR A 52 2.31 3.60 -4.44
C THR A 52 2.23 2.27 -3.72
N VAL A 53 1.20 1.49 -4.00
CA VAL A 53 1.16 0.07 -3.70
C VAL A 53 1.68 -0.70 -4.91
N THR A 54 2.60 -1.62 -4.69
CA THR A 54 3.06 -2.57 -5.71
C THR A 54 2.45 -3.93 -5.43
N THR A 55 1.68 -4.45 -6.37
CA THR A 55 1.09 -5.80 -6.28
C THR A 55 1.92 -6.80 -7.08
N GLY A 56 1.96 -8.05 -6.62
CA GLY A 56 2.68 -9.14 -7.25
C GLY A 56 1.81 -10.38 -7.47
N ILE A 57 1.75 -10.88 -8.70
CA ILE A 57 1.03 -12.11 -9.08
C ILE A 57 1.91 -12.93 -10.02
N ALA A 58 2.23 -14.18 -9.66
CA ALA A 58 2.95 -15.13 -10.50
C ALA A 58 4.23 -14.57 -11.16
N GLY A 59 4.98 -13.71 -10.43
CA GLY A 59 6.22 -13.09 -10.90
C GLY A 59 6.05 -11.81 -11.73
N PHE A 60 4.82 -11.37 -11.99
CA PHE A 60 4.52 -10.05 -12.54
C PHE A 60 4.19 -9.07 -11.43
N THR A 61 4.58 -7.81 -11.63
CA THR A 61 4.32 -6.73 -10.67
C THR A 61 3.64 -5.55 -11.33
N ALA A 62 2.70 -4.92 -10.64
CA ALA A 62 2.03 -3.69 -11.07
C ALA A 62 1.96 -2.67 -9.94
N GLY A 63 2.27 -1.42 -10.24
CA GLY A 63 2.16 -0.30 -9.30
C GLY A 63 0.83 0.43 -9.46
N GLN A 64 0.23 0.82 -8.34
CA GLN A 64 -1.01 1.58 -8.28
C GLN A 64 -0.88 2.70 -7.24
N GLN A 65 -1.38 3.90 -7.55
CA GLN A 65 -1.42 4.99 -6.57
C GLN A 65 -2.50 4.73 -5.53
N TYR A 66 -2.25 5.15 -4.29
CA TYR A 66 -3.22 5.08 -3.20
C TYR A 66 -3.15 6.31 -2.30
N THR A 67 -4.21 6.53 -1.53
CA THR A 67 -4.24 7.53 -0.45
C THR A 67 -4.86 6.93 0.80
N ILE A 68 -4.43 7.42 1.96
CA ILE A 68 -5.02 7.10 3.26
C ILE A 68 -5.70 8.36 3.80
N ASN A 69 -6.96 8.22 4.23
CA ASN A 69 -7.62 9.19 5.08
C ASN A 69 -7.57 8.67 6.52
N GLU A 70 -6.72 9.28 7.34
CA GLU A 70 -6.50 8.86 8.73
C GLU A 70 -7.70 9.17 9.64
N ASP A 71 -8.57 10.12 9.28
CA ASP A 71 -9.73 10.48 10.12
C ASP A 71 -10.75 9.34 10.22
N ASN A 72 -10.82 8.49 9.20
CA ASN A 72 -11.77 7.37 9.11
C ASN A 72 -11.13 6.03 8.74
N ASN A 73 -9.80 5.94 8.77
CA ASN A 73 -9.02 4.76 8.35
C ASN A 73 -9.42 4.25 6.95
N GLU A 74 -9.67 5.17 6.02
CA GLU A 74 -10.07 4.82 4.66
C GLU A 74 -8.86 4.76 3.73
N LEU A 75 -8.77 3.67 2.98
CA LEU A 75 -7.74 3.41 1.98
C LEU A 75 -8.38 3.42 0.59
N SER A 76 -7.95 4.35 -0.27
CA SER A 76 -8.44 4.46 -1.64
C SER A 76 -7.33 4.17 -2.64
N PHE A 77 -7.63 3.34 -3.64
CA PHE A 77 -6.72 3.01 -4.73
C PHE A 77 -7.20 3.66 -6.02
N TYR A 78 -6.27 4.14 -6.85
CA TYR A 78 -6.58 4.92 -8.06
C TYR A 78 -6.24 4.14 -9.33
N LYS A 79 -7.02 4.35 -10.39
CA LYS A 79 -6.68 3.87 -11.73
C LYS A 79 -6.60 5.05 -12.69
N ASP A 80 -5.77 4.92 -13.71
CA ASP A 80 -5.77 5.84 -14.83
C ASP A 80 -6.97 5.52 -15.72
N ASN A 81 -7.80 6.53 -16.01
CA ASN A 81 -8.86 6.38 -16.98
C ASN A 81 -8.31 6.55 -18.41
N THR A 82 -9.13 6.28 -19.43
CA THR A 82 -8.73 6.37 -20.85
C THR A 82 -8.27 7.75 -21.31
N ASN A 83 -8.55 8.81 -20.53
CA ASN A 83 -8.15 10.18 -20.83
C ASN A 83 -6.88 10.59 -20.05
N GLY A 84 -6.31 9.70 -19.25
CA GLY A 84 -5.13 9.97 -18.41
C GLY A 84 -5.46 10.73 -17.12
N GLU A 85 -6.73 10.83 -16.74
CA GLU A 85 -7.13 11.37 -15.44
C GLU A 85 -7.20 10.23 -14.42
N GLN A 86 -6.82 10.52 -13.18
CA GLN A 86 -6.94 9.55 -12.09
C GLN A 86 -8.37 9.51 -11.54
N GLU A 87 -8.91 8.31 -11.42
CA GLU A 87 -10.17 8.06 -10.74
C GLU A 87 -9.99 7.02 -9.64
N VAL A 88 -10.84 7.09 -8.62
CA VAL A 88 -10.84 6.09 -7.54
C VAL A 88 -11.35 4.77 -8.12
N ALA A 89 -10.52 3.75 -8.05
CA ALA A 89 -10.82 2.39 -8.48
C ALA A 89 -11.54 1.60 -7.39
N SER A 90 -11.11 1.76 -6.14
CA SER A 90 -11.70 1.08 -5.00
C SER A 90 -11.42 1.85 -3.70
N THR A 91 -12.31 1.69 -2.73
CA THR A 91 -12.19 2.30 -1.40
C THR A 91 -12.52 1.30 -0.32
N TYR A 92 -11.70 1.25 0.73
CA TYR A 92 -11.83 0.33 1.84
C TYR A 92 -11.75 1.05 3.17
N ILE A 93 -12.49 0.55 4.16
CA ILE A 93 -12.28 0.88 5.57
C ILE A 93 -11.36 -0.17 6.17
N VAL A 94 -10.23 0.28 6.72
CA VAL A 94 -9.26 -0.61 7.35
C VAL A 94 -9.62 -0.87 8.80
N LYS A 95 -9.67 -2.14 9.16
CA LYS A 95 -9.86 -2.62 10.52
C LYS A 95 -8.70 -3.49 10.95
N GLU A 96 -8.20 -3.21 12.14
CA GLU A 96 -7.21 -4.05 12.80
C GLU A 96 -7.89 -5.32 13.31
N VAL A 97 -7.19 -6.45 13.25
CA VAL A 97 -7.64 -7.69 13.88
C VAL A 97 -7.01 -7.77 15.27
N GLU A 98 -7.83 -7.91 16.31
CA GLU A 98 -7.32 -8.04 17.69
C GLU A 98 -6.36 -9.23 17.81
N ASP A 99 -5.26 -9.03 18.55
CA ASP A 99 -4.22 -10.03 18.79
C ASP A 99 -3.55 -10.61 17.53
N SER A 100 -3.54 -9.85 16.42
CA SER A 100 -2.94 -10.24 15.14
C SER A 100 -2.32 -9.04 14.42
N ASP A 101 -1.29 -9.29 13.62
CA ASP A 101 -0.70 -8.29 12.72
C ASP A 101 -1.50 -8.14 11.41
N GLU A 102 -2.60 -8.89 11.27
CA GLU A 102 -3.48 -8.82 10.11
C GLU A 102 -4.32 -7.53 10.05
N LEU A 103 -4.61 -7.12 8.82
CA LEU A 103 -5.54 -6.04 8.50
C LEU A 103 -6.70 -6.58 7.68
N LYS A 104 -7.92 -6.14 8.01
CA LYS A 104 -9.11 -6.35 7.21
C LYS A 104 -9.47 -5.07 6.48
N LEU A 105 -9.61 -5.16 5.17
CA LEU A 105 -10.05 -4.07 4.31
C LEU A 105 -11.49 -4.39 3.91
N GLU A 106 -12.45 -3.76 4.60
CA GLU A 106 -13.86 -3.88 4.26
C GLU A 106 -14.21 -2.90 3.15
N SER A 107 -14.86 -3.36 2.09
CA SER A 107 -15.25 -2.48 0.99
C SER A 107 -16.17 -1.36 1.49
N ALA A 108 -15.82 -0.10 1.20
CA ALA A 108 -16.55 1.06 1.69
C ALA A 108 -17.86 1.33 0.92
N ASN A 109 -18.03 0.71 -0.25
CA ASN A 109 -19.20 0.83 -1.10
C ASN A 109 -19.48 -0.46 -1.87
N ASP A 110 -20.70 -0.57 -2.41
CA ASP A 110 -21.16 -1.77 -3.13
C ASP A 110 -20.34 -2.03 -4.39
N GLU A 111 -19.91 -1.00 -5.12
CA GLU A 111 -19.09 -1.14 -6.34
C GLU A 111 -17.76 -1.84 -6.03
N THR A 112 -17.04 -1.38 -5.00
CA THR A 112 -15.81 -2.00 -4.53
C THR A 112 -16.05 -3.44 -4.10
N LYS A 113 -17.15 -3.69 -3.38
CA LYS A 113 -17.49 -5.03 -2.88
C LYS A 113 -17.84 -6.00 -4.01
N GLU A 114 -18.58 -5.53 -5.01
CA GLU A 114 -18.98 -6.34 -6.16
C GLU A 114 -17.81 -6.67 -7.08
N GLU A 115 -16.89 -5.73 -7.30
CA GLU A 115 -15.76 -5.92 -8.19
C GLU A 115 -14.60 -6.65 -7.50
N TYR A 116 -14.18 -6.18 -6.32
CA TYR A 116 -12.95 -6.64 -5.66
C TYR A 116 -13.21 -7.44 -4.37
N GLY A 117 -14.37 -7.28 -3.75
CA GLY A 117 -14.72 -7.91 -2.47
C GLY A 117 -13.95 -7.32 -1.28
N ASP A 118 -14.20 -7.88 -0.09
CA ASP A 118 -13.40 -7.56 1.11
C ASP A 118 -12.03 -8.24 1.01
N LEU A 119 -10.99 -7.60 1.55
CA LEU A 119 -9.62 -8.12 1.53
C LEU A 119 -9.11 -8.41 2.95
N THR A 120 -8.26 -9.43 3.06
CA THR A 120 -7.45 -9.69 4.25
C THR A 120 -5.99 -9.58 3.88
N LEU A 121 -5.25 -8.81 4.67
CA LEU A 121 -3.83 -8.55 4.55
C LEU A 121 -3.14 -9.22 5.73
N SER A 122 -2.28 -10.20 5.44
CA SER A 122 -1.44 -10.86 6.44
C SER A 122 0.03 -10.58 6.13
N PRO A 123 0.86 -10.17 7.10
CA PRO A 123 2.25 -9.85 6.83
C PRO A 123 2.99 -11.08 6.30
N ILE A 124 3.88 -10.87 5.34
CA ILE A 124 4.84 -11.86 4.89
C ILE A 124 5.96 -11.85 5.92
N GLU A 125 6.15 -12.95 6.64
CA GLU A 125 7.30 -13.10 7.53
C GLU A 125 8.59 -12.97 6.71
N ASN A 126 9.23 -11.82 6.81
CA ASN A 126 10.58 -11.64 6.29
C ASN A 126 11.49 -12.49 7.18
N GLU A 127 11.86 -13.69 6.71
CA GLU A 127 12.91 -14.49 7.34
C GLU A 127 14.11 -13.56 7.56
N THR A 128 14.32 -13.18 8.81
CA THR A 128 15.46 -12.35 9.20
C THR A 128 16.67 -13.21 8.89
N LYS A 129 17.39 -12.90 7.81
CA LYS A 129 18.69 -13.52 7.54
C LYS A 129 19.58 -13.21 8.75
N GLN A 130 19.72 -14.20 9.63
CA GLN A 130 20.71 -14.21 10.71
C GLN A 130 22.13 -14.15 10.14
#